data_AF-A0A6I6VXQ6-F1
#
_entry.id   AF-A0A6I6VXQ6-F1
#
_cell.length_a   1.000
_cell.length_b   1.000
_cell.length_c   1.000
_cell.angle_alpha   90.00
_cell.angle_beta   90.00
_cell.angle_gamma   90.00
#
_symmetry.space_group_name_H-M   'P 1'
#
loop_
_entity.id
_entity.type
_entity.pdbx_description
1 polymer ?
#
loop_
_entity_poly.entity_id
_entity_poly.type
_entity_poly.pdbx_seq_one_letter_code
_entity_poly.pdbx_strand_id
1 'polypeptide(L)'
;MFLAALRFGLTGSGKSLPEIVEDLRSQLVLDLAATRLFEQALHHAGYLDMQAANYSRRFLLNEMKIFLVDEDFPRLIPFKVPTAIRRVQYELDLALISAVNHPLADVLKQLGVL
;
A
#
# COMPACT_ATOMS: atom_id res chain seq x y z
N MET A 1 0.34 -13.46 -5.14
CA MET A 1 -0.24 -12.15 -4.79
C MET A 1 0.19 -11.83 -3.37
N PHE A 2 0.58 -10.58 -3.11
CA PHE A 2 0.91 -10.11 -1.77
C PHE A 2 -0.11 -9.07 -1.32
N LEU A 3 -0.41 -9.04 -0.03
CA LEU A 3 -1.16 -7.98 0.62
C LEU A 3 -0.21 -7.18 1.52
N ALA A 4 -0.03 -5.90 1.22
CA ALA A 4 0.71 -4.98 2.09
C ALA A 4 -0.27 -4.13 2.90
N ALA A 5 -0.09 -4.14 4.23
CA ALA A 5 -0.82 -3.36 5.19
C ALA A 5 0.09 -2.30 5.80
N LEU A 6 -0.23 -1.03 5.59
CA LEU A 6 0.52 0.10 6.11
C LEU A 6 -0.31 0.82 7.17
N ARG A 7 0.23 0.94 8.39
CA ARG A 7 -0.41 1.66 9.48
C ARG A 7 0.28 2.99 9.70
N PHE A 8 -0.43 4.07 9.41
CA PHE A 8 0.04 5.43 9.65
C PHE A 8 -0.52 5.97 10.98
N GLY A 9 0.34 6.60 11.78
CA GLY A 9 -0.04 7.36 12.96
C GLY A 9 0.01 8.86 12.71
N LEU A 10 -0.97 9.61 13.21
CA LEU A 10 -0.94 11.07 13.18
C LEU A 10 0.03 11.59 14.26
N THR A 11 1.08 12.30 13.84
CA THR A 11 2.08 12.84 14.76
C THR A 11 2.73 14.10 14.19
N GLY A 12 3.01 15.09 15.04
CA GLY A 12 3.69 16.33 14.63
C GLY A 12 5.11 16.13 14.09
N SER A 13 5.75 15.00 14.45
CA SER A 13 7.08 14.61 13.95
C SER A 13 7.07 13.81 12.65
N GLY A 14 5.88 13.52 12.11
CA GLY A 14 5.71 12.80 10.84
C GLY A 14 5.94 13.71 9.63
N LYS A 15 5.60 13.21 8.45
CA LYS A 15 5.61 13.99 7.19
C LYS A 15 4.19 14.28 6.73
N SER A 16 3.97 15.47 6.19
CA SER A 16 2.75 15.82 5.49
C SER A 16 2.69 15.11 4.14
N LEU A 17 1.50 15.03 3.55
CA LEU A 17 1.34 14.45 2.21
C LEU A 17 2.20 15.17 1.16
N PRO A 18 2.24 16.53 1.09
CA PRO A 18 3.14 17.23 0.17
C PRO A 18 4.62 16.93 0.41
N GLU A 19 5.06 16.83 1.67
CA GLU A 19 6.45 16.45 1.99
C GLU A 19 6.78 15.05 1.44
N ILE A 20 5.88 14.09 1.60
CA ILE A 20 6.05 12.73 1.06
C ILE A 20 6.08 12.75 -0.48
N VAL A 21 5.20 13.53 -1.11
CA VAL A 21 5.14 13.64 -2.58
C VAL A 21 6.43 14.22 -3.14
N GLU A 22 6.93 15.32 -2.58
CA GLU A 22 8.18 15.94 -3.03
C GLU A 22 9.39 15.05 -2.81
N ASP A 23 9.45 14.34 -1.68
CA ASP A 23 10.50 13.36 -1.44
C ASP A 23 10.52 12.27 -2.52
N LEU A 24 9.36 11.74 -2.92
CA LEU A 24 9.28 10.74 -4.00
C LEU A 24 9.62 11.35 -5.37
N ARG A 25 9.11 12.54 -5.70
CA ARG A 25 9.48 13.25 -6.94
C ARG A 25 10.99 13.41 -7.07
N SER A 26 11.66 13.79 -5.98
CA SER A 26 13.11 13.97 -5.96
C SER A 26 13.88 12.66 -6.21
N GLN A 27 13.38 11.52 -5.72
CA GLN A 27 14.01 10.22 -5.94
C GLN A 27 13.79 9.69 -7.36
N LEU A 28 12.66 10.03 -7.97
CA LEU A 28 12.28 9.54 -9.30
C LEU A 28 12.79 10.42 -10.44
N VAL A 29 13.40 11.57 -10.15
CA VAL A 29 13.76 12.60 -11.14
C VAL A 29 14.62 12.09 -12.31
N LEU A 30 15.43 11.05 -12.09
CA LEU A 30 16.29 10.45 -13.13
C LEU A 30 15.58 9.39 -13.99
N ASP A 31 14.41 8.92 -13.55
CA ASP A 31 13.58 7.95 -14.28
C ASP A 31 12.27 8.63 -14.73
N LEU A 32 12.26 9.06 -16.00
CA LEU A 32 11.11 9.74 -16.61
C LEU A 32 9.87 8.84 -16.68
N ALA A 33 10.05 7.52 -16.83
CA ALA A 33 8.94 6.58 -16.89
C ALA A 33 8.30 6.43 -15.50
N ALA A 34 9.13 6.24 -14.46
CA ALA A 34 8.65 6.16 -13.09
C ALA A 34 8.02 7.48 -12.61
N THR A 35 8.63 8.62 -12.94
CA THR A 35 8.06 9.95 -12.65
C THR A 35 6.67 10.10 -13.27
N ARG A 36 6.51 9.74 -14.54
CA ARG A 36 5.21 9.81 -15.22
C ARG A 36 4.16 8.91 -14.57
N LEU A 37 4.53 7.68 -14.21
CA LEU A 37 3.63 6.75 -13.51
C LEU A 37 3.21 7.30 -12.15
N PHE A 38 4.14 7.93 -11.43
CA PHE A 38 3.87 8.53 -10.14
C PHE A 38 2.88 9.71 -10.23
N GLU A 39 3.08 10.64 -11.17
CA GLU A 39 2.13 11.76 -11.38
C GLU A 39 0.73 11.27 -11.78
N GLN A 40 0.65 10.21 -12.59
CA GLN A 40 -0.64 9.58 -12.92
C GLN A 40 -1.32 8.98 -11.68
N ALA A 41 -0.55 8.36 -10.79
CA ALA A 41 -1.07 7.81 -9.54
C ALA A 41 -1.56 8.92 -8.59
N LEU A 42 -0.84 10.04 -8.47
CA LEU A 42 -1.26 11.20 -7.69
C LEU A 42 -2.59 11.76 -8.20
N HIS A 43 -2.71 11.94 -9.51
CA HIS A 43 -3.95 12.40 -10.13
C HIS A 43 -5.11 11.42 -9.89
N HIS A 44 -4.88 10.12 -10.01
CA HIS A 44 -5.91 9.10 -9.75
C HIS A 44 -6.34 9.06 -8.27
N ALA A 45 -5.41 9.29 -7.35
CA ALA A 45 -5.68 9.39 -5.93
C ALA A 45 -6.38 10.71 -5.52
N GLY A 46 -6.49 11.68 -6.45
CA GLY A 46 -7.11 12.98 -6.19
C GLY A 46 -6.19 13.97 -5.47
N TYR A 47 -4.87 13.77 -5.50
CA TYR A 47 -3.93 14.74 -4.99
C TYR A 47 -3.87 15.95 -5.93
N LEU A 48 -4.00 17.15 -5.37
CA LEU A 48 -4.01 18.42 -6.11
C LEU A 48 -2.91 19.34 -5.55
N ASP A 49 -1.88 19.61 -6.34
CA ASP A 49 -0.76 20.49 -5.95
C ASP A 49 -1.22 21.90 -5.55
N MET A 50 -2.27 22.43 -6.20
CA MET A 50 -2.86 23.73 -5.84
C MET A 50 -3.42 23.77 -4.41
N GLN A 51 -3.71 22.60 -3.82
CA GLN A 51 -4.22 22.47 -2.47
C GLN A 51 -3.15 21.97 -1.48
N ALA A 52 -1.87 21.93 -1.89
CA ALA A 52 -0.75 21.44 -1.07
C ALA A 52 -0.78 22.02 0.37
N ALA A 53 -1.02 23.32 0.50
CA ALA A 53 -1.08 24.01 1.79
C ALA A 53 -2.19 23.52 2.75
N ASN A 54 -3.25 22.88 2.22
CA ASN A 54 -4.36 22.36 3.02
C ASN A 54 -4.04 21.01 3.67
N TYR A 55 -3.02 20.30 3.18
CA TYR A 55 -2.61 19.00 3.71
C TYR A 55 -1.63 19.15 4.89
N SER A 56 -2.11 19.75 5.98
CA SER A 56 -1.30 20.04 7.17
C SER A 56 -1.08 18.84 8.11
N ARG A 57 -1.88 17.78 7.96
CA ARG A 57 -1.75 16.56 8.78
C ARG A 57 -0.43 15.86 8.47
N ARG A 58 0.27 15.44 9.51
CA ARG A 58 1.56 14.76 9.41
C ARG A 58 1.44 13.33 9.92
N PHE A 59 1.98 12.40 9.13
CA PHE A 59 1.87 10.97 9.36
C PHE A 59 3.25 10.33 9.49
N LEU A 60 3.34 9.37 10.40
CA LEU A 60 4.47 8.46 10.50
C LEU A 60 3.99 7.05 10.14
N LEU A 61 4.75 6.33 9.31
CA LEU A 61 4.51 4.92 9.09
C LEU A 61 4.95 4.15 10.33
N ASN A 62 3.98 3.75 11.16
CA ASN A 62 4.24 3.09 12.43
C ASN A 62 4.52 1.59 12.24
N GLU A 63 3.89 0.98 11.24
CA GLU A 63 4.00 -0.44 10.98
C GLU A 63 3.72 -0.75 9.52
N MET A 64 4.48 -1.68 8.95
CA MET A 64 4.21 -2.30 7.67
C MET A 64 4.19 -3.82 7.86
N LYS A 65 3.12 -4.47 7.41
CA LYS A 65 3.04 -5.93 7.33
C LYS A 65 2.78 -6.34 5.88
N ILE A 66 3.47 -7.36 5.39
CA ILE A 66 3.27 -7.89 4.05
C ILE A 66 3.02 -9.39 4.15
N PHE A 67 1.88 -9.84 3.66
CA PHE A 67 1.47 -11.23 3.71
C PHE A 67 1.45 -11.83 2.32
N LEU A 68 1.98 -13.04 2.17
CA LEU A 68 1.72 -13.86 0.99
C LEU A 68 0.27 -14.34 1.07
N VAL A 69 -0.51 -14.09 0.01
CA VAL A 69 -1.90 -14.56 -0.05
C VAL A 69 -1.92 -15.96 -0.64
N ASP A 70 -1.69 -16.96 0.20
CA ASP A 70 -1.65 -18.40 -0.12
C ASP A 70 -2.68 -19.20 0.70
N GLU A 71 -2.43 -20.49 0.93
CA GLU A 71 -3.31 -21.36 1.70
C GLU A 71 -3.38 -21.03 3.20
N ASP A 72 -2.33 -20.41 3.75
CA ASP A 72 -2.25 -20.02 5.17
C ASP A 72 -2.86 -18.63 5.42
N PHE A 73 -3.20 -17.90 4.37
CA PHE A 73 -3.88 -16.61 4.45
C PHE A 73 -5.41 -16.75 4.35
N PRO A 74 -6.20 -16.06 5.19
CA PRO A 74 -7.66 -16.10 5.11
C PRO A 74 -8.15 -15.51 3.78
N ARG A 75 -8.55 -16.37 2.85
CA ARG A 75 -9.02 -16.00 1.51
C ARG A 75 -10.22 -16.82 1.07
N LEU A 76 -11.16 -16.15 0.41
CA LEU A 76 -12.22 -16.81 -0.36
C LEU A 76 -11.82 -16.84 -1.84
N ILE A 77 -11.50 -18.03 -2.32
CA ILE A 77 -11.22 -18.31 -3.74
C ILE A 77 -12.39 -19.10 -4.34
N PRO A 78 -12.66 -19.03 -5.66
CA PRO A 78 -13.79 -19.72 -6.27
C PRO A 78 -13.89 -21.21 -5.92
N PHE A 79 -12.74 -21.90 -5.77
CA PHE A 79 -12.69 -23.31 -5.40
C PHE A 79 -13.16 -23.60 -3.95
N LYS A 80 -13.07 -22.62 -3.04
CA LYS A 80 -13.50 -22.75 -1.63
C LYS A 80 -14.94 -22.25 -1.40
N VAL A 81 -15.63 -21.80 -2.44
CA VAL A 81 -16.98 -21.23 -2.36
C VAL A 81 -17.96 -22.15 -3.12
N PRO A 82 -19.04 -22.65 -2.47
CA PRO A 82 -20.06 -23.45 -3.14
C PRO A 82 -20.63 -22.80 -4.41
N THR A 83 -20.86 -23.59 -5.46
CA THR A 83 -21.24 -23.11 -6.80
C THR A 83 -22.58 -22.38 -6.87
N ALA A 84 -23.47 -22.62 -5.91
CA ALA A 84 -24.76 -21.92 -5.80
C ALA A 84 -24.61 -20.47 -5.33
N ILE A 85 -23.46 -20.09 -4.74
CA ILE A 85 -23.21 -18.73 -4.25
C ILE A 85 -22.84 -17.82 -5.42
N ARG A 86 -23.59 -16.73 -5.59
CA ARG A 86 -23.40 -15.77 -6.68
C ARG A 86 -22.58 -14.53 -6.31
N ARG A 87 -22.53 -14.16 -5.03
CA ARG A 87 -21.77 -12.99 -4.53
C ARG A 87 -21.35 -13.21 -3.09
N VAL A 88 -20.12 -12.81 -2.76
CA VAL A 88 -19.61 -12.75 -1.37
C VAL A 88 -18.92 -11.40 -1.14
N GLN A 89 -19.08 -10.86 0.05
CA GLN A 89 -18.37 -9.68 0.55
C GLN A 89 -17.93 -10.00 1.98
N TYR A 90 -16.67 -9.74 2.30
CA TYR A 90 -16.09 -10.02 3.61
C TYR A 90 -15.05 -8.96 3.98
N GLU A 91 -14.85 -8.79 5.28
CA GLU A 91 -13.84 -7.91 5.86
C GLU A 91 -12.79 -8.77 6.56
N LEU A 92 -11.54 -8.34 6.49
CA LEU A 92 -10.42 -8.98 7.18
C LEU A 92 -9.92 -8.06 8.28
N ASP A 93 -9.91 -8.55 9.51
CA ASP A 93 -9.16 -7.91 10.58
C ASP A 93 -7.69 -8.31 10.46
N LEU A 94 -6.88 -7.37 9.95
CA LEU A 94 -5.45 -7.59 9.73
C LEU A 94 -4.67 -7.82 11.04
N ALA A 95 -5.23 -7.45 12.20
CA ALA A 95 -4.62 -7.73 13.49
C ALA A 95 -4.75 -9.21 13.90
N LEU A 96 -5.74 -9.93 13.35
CA LEU A 96 -6.02 -11.35 13.64
C LEU A 96 -5.37 -12.31 12.64
N ILE A 97 -4.72 -11.79 11.60
CA ILE A 97 -4.05 -12.62 10.60
C ILE A 97 -2.81 -13.28 11.22
N SER A 98 -2.81 -14.61 11.22
CA SER A 98 -1.70 -15.45 11.70
C SER A 98 -0.65 -15.76 10.64
N ALA A 99 -0.89 -15.37 9.38
CA ALA A 99 0.05 -15.56 8.28
C ALA A 99 1.38 -14.84 8.56
N VAL A 100 2.46 -15.40 8.03
CA VAL A 100 3.81 -14.87 8.23
C VAL A 100 3.93 -13.47 7.62
N ASN A 101 4.50 -12.53 8.38
CA ASN A 101 4.88 -11.23 7.87
C ASN A 101 6.23 -11.33 7.13
N HIS A 102 6.25 -10.92 5.87
CA HIS A 102 7.44 -10.94 5.02
C HIS A 102 8.12 -9.56 4.97
N PRO A 103 9.46 -9.49 5.10
CA PRO A 103 10.21 -8.27 4.83
C PRO A 103 10.03 -7.79 3.38
N LEU A 104 9.92 -6.48 3.17
CA LEU A 104 9.74 -5.91 1.84
C LEU A 104 10.84 -6.34 0.84
N ALA A 105 12.09 -6.40 1.28
CA ALA A 105 13.21 -6.82 0.43
C ALA A 105 13.03 -8.24 -0.12
N ASP A 106 12.52 -9.17 0.69
CA ASP A 106 12.28 -10.55 0.27
C ASP A 106 11.11 -10.65 -0.70
N VAL A 107 10.07 -9.85 -0.47
CA VAL A 107 8.93 -9.75 -1.38
C VAL A 107 9.36 -9.19 -2.74
N LEU A 108 10.18 -8.14 -2.76
CA LEU A 108 10.68 -7.54 -4.01
C LEU A 108 11.57 -8.50 -4.80
N LYS A 109 12.40 -9.32 -4.13
CA LYS A 109 13.14 -10.42 -4.77
C LYS A 109 12.21 -11.42 -5.45
N GLN A 110 11.16 -11.85 -4.73
CA GLN A 110 10.19 -12.80 -5.28
C GLN A 110 9.37 -12.23 -6.46
N LEU A 111 9.21 -10.90 -6.52
CA LEU A 111 8.58 -10.21 -7.63
C LEU A 111 9.53 -9.92 -8.80
N GLY A 112 10.82 -10.28 -8.70
CA GLY A 112 11.82 -10.06 -9.74
C GLY A 112 12.24 -8.60 -9.91
N VAL A 113 12.07 -7.77 -8.87
CA VAL A 113 12.48 -6.36 -8.86
C VAL A 113 13.91 -6.19 -8.32
N LEU A 114 14.29 -7.03 -7.34
CA LEU A 114 15.63 -7.09 -6.74
C LEU A 114 16.29 -8.45 -7.00
#